data_AF-A0A7S2YST0-F1
#
_entry.id   AF-A0A7S2YST0-F1
#
_cell.length_a   1.000
_cell.length_b   1.000
_cell.length_c   1.000
_cell.angle_alpha   90.00
_cell.angle_beta   90.00
_cell.angle_gamma   90.00
#
_symmetry.space_group_name_H-M   'P 1'
#
loop_
_entity.id
_entity.type
_entity.pdbx_description
1 polymer ?
#
loop_
_entity_poly.entity_id
_entity_poly.type
_entity_poly.pdbx_seq_one_letter_code
_entity_poly.pdbx_strand_id
1 'polypeptide(L)'
;PAFKTAVGLFLKKEIINYPMAGQEELEQIPAFLEDDLKEHWHETFHRRIIQHNIRIVATYYKQIQLGRLAQLLQLEPERLEKEVAAMVSDGAIYAKIDRPKNVIRFS
;
A
#
# COMPACT_ATOMS: atom_id res chain seq x y z
N PRO A 1 -3.48 0.08 22.61
CA PRO A 1 -3.63 1.47 22.09
C PRO A 1 -3.19 1.56 20.62
N ALA A 2 -1.99 1.08 20.28
CA ALA A 2 -1.45 1.09 18.92
C ALA A 2 -2.35 0.38 17.89
N PHE A 3 -2.91 -0.80 18.20
CA PHE A 3 -3.85 -1.50 17.29
C PHE A 3 -5.11 -0.71 16.99
N LYS A 4 -5.68 -0.05 18.01
CA LYS A 4 -6.88 0.77 17.83
C LYS A 4 -6.60 1.94 16.88
N THR A 5 -5.41 2.53 16.99
CA THR A 5 -4.95 3.58 16.07
C THR A 5 -4.74 3.03 14.67
N ALA A 6 -4.05 1.90 14.52
CA ALA A 6 -3.82 1.26 13.22
C ALA A 6 -5.13 0.90 12.51
N VAL A 7 -6.05 0.23 13.19
CA VAL A 7 -7.39 -0.07 12.67
C VAL A 7 -8.12 1.22 12.31
N GLY A 8 -8.03 2.26 13.15
CA GLY A 8 -8.58 3.57 12.85
C GLY A 8 -8.04 4.19 11.56
N LEU A 9 -6.74 4.03 11.26
CA LEU A 9 -6.13 4.50 10.01
C LEU A 9 -6.65 3.73 8.79
N PHE A 10 -6.72 2.40 8.85
CA PHE A 10 -7.25 1.58 7.75
C PHE A 10 -8.75 1.76 7.50
N LEU A 11 -9.51 2.14 8.52
CA LEU A 11 -10.94 2.45 8.37
C LEU A 11 -11.17 3.80 7.68
N LYS A 12 -10.23 4.75 7.79
CA LYS A 12 -10.30 6.03 7.08
C LYS A 12 -9.93 5.83 5.61
N LYS A 13 -10.64 6.54 4.73
CA LYS A 13 -10.34 6.55 3.29
C LYS A 13 -9.23 7.54 2.94
N GLU A 14 -8.13 7.47 3.67
CA GLU A 14 -6.98 8.37 3.57
C GLU A 14 -5.71 7.56 3.28
N ILE A 15 -4.72 8.23 2.68
CA ILE A 15 -3.40 7.65 2.46
C ILE A 15 -2.70 7.51 3.80
N ILE A 16 -2.16 6.32 4.06
CA ILE A 16 -1.36 6.01 5.22
C ILE A 16 0.11 6.15 4.84
N ASN A 17 0.83 7.06 5.49
CA ASN A 17 2.27 7.16 5.31
C ASN A 17 2.96 5.96 5.95
N TYR A 18 3.99 5.43 5.30
CA TYR A 18 4.86 4.40 5.83
C TYR A 18 6.23 4.99 6.17
N PRO A 19 6.79 4.75 7.36
CA PRO A 19 6.19 4.05 8.50
C PRO A 19 5.04 4.85 9.15
N MET A 20 4.05 4.15 9.71
CA MET A 20 2.89 4.78 10.36
C MET A 20 3.14 5.09 11.83
N ALA A 21 2.36 6.02 12.40
CA ALA A 21 2.47 6.36 13.82
C ALA A 21 2.17 5.14 14.72
N GLY A 22 3.10 4.81 15.62
CA GLY A 22 2.99 3.66 16.54
C GLY A 22 3.30 2.31 15.89
N GLN A 23 3.94 2.28 14.72
CA GLN A 23 4.35 1.03 14.07
C GLN A 23 5.39 0.25 14.88
N GLU A 24 6.38 0.94 15.47
CA GLU A 24 7.41 0.29 16.29
C GLU A 24 6.80 -0.48 17.47
N GLU A 25 5.81 0.11 18.16
CA GLU A 25 5.10 -0.55 19.25
C GLU A 25 4.34 -1.80 18.81
N LEU A 26 3.86 -1.84 17.56
CA LEU A 26 3.15 -2.99 17.00
C LEU A 26 4.09 -4.12 16.61
N GLU A 27 5.25 -3.77 16.06
CA GLU A 27 6.25 -4.73 15.61
C GLU A 27 7.01 -5.40 16.77
N GLN A 28 7.01 -4.79 17.95
CA GLN A 28 7.57 -5.38 19.18
C GLN A 28 6.65 -6.38 19.87
N ILE A 29 5.46 -6.66 19.31
CA ILE A 29 4.50 -7.57 19.92
C ILE A 29 4.90 -9.01 19.62
N PRO A 30 4.79 -9.96 20.59
CA PRO A 30 5.23 -11.34 20.42
C PRO A 30 4.71 -12.04 19.15
N ALA A 31 3.49 -11.72 18.72
CA ALA A 31 2.90 -12.26 17.48
C ALA A 31 3.64 -11.86 16.19
N PHE A 32 4.37 -10.73 16.21
CA PHE A 32 5.23 -10.27 15.11
C PHE A 32 6.70 -10.69 15.29
N LEU A 33 7.06 -11.25 16.45
CA LEU A 33 8.43 -11.57 16.83
C LEU A 33 8.77 -13.07 16.74
N GLU A 34 7.86 -13.92 16.29
CA GLU A 34 8.20 -15.32 15.98
C GLU A 34 9.29 -15.32 14.90
N ASP A 35 10.48 -15.83 15.22
CA ASP A 35 11.70 -15.63 14.40
C ASP A 35 11.54 -16.07 12.94
N ASP A 36 10.82 -17.16 12.67
CA ASP A 36 10.57 -17.67 11.32
C ASP A 36 9.55 -16.83 10.53
N LEU A 37 8.71 -16.06 11.21
CA LEU A 37 7.57 -15.34 10.64
C LEU A 37 7.71 -13.82 10.70
N LYS A 38 8.70 -13.31 11.43
CA LYS A 38 8.91 -11.87 11.62
C LYS A 38 9.02 -11.13 10.29
N GLU A 39 9.96 -11.54 9.44
CA GLU A 39 10.16 -10.91 8.13
C GLU A 39 8.91 -11.01 7.25
N HIS A 40 8.25 -12.18 7.27
CA HIS A 40 7.00 -12.39 6.56
C HIS A 40 5.89 -11.44 7.03
N TRP A 41 5.74 -11.23 8.33
CA TRP A 41 4.74 -10.33 8.88
C TRP A 41 5.04 -8.86 8.56
N HIS A 42 6.30 -8.43 8.65
CA HIS A 42 6.70 -7.07 8.27
C HIS A 42 6.43 -6.82 6.79
N GLU A 43 6.83 -7.73 5.91
CA GLU A 43 6.61 -7.60 4.47
C GLU A 43 5.11 -7.59 4.15
N THR A 44 4.36 -8.52 4.74
CA THR A 44 2.91 -8.62 4.55
C THR A 44 2.22 -7.34 5.03
N PHE A 45 2.59 -6.82 6.20
CA PHE A 45 2.01 -5.60 6.75
C PHE A 45 2.28 -4.39 5.86
N HIS A 46 3.53 -4.19 5.45
CA HIS A 46 3.90 -3.13 4.52
C HIS A 46 3.14 -3.26 3.20
N ARG A 47 3.05 -4.48 2.64
CA ARG A 47 2.29 -4.74 1.41
C ARG A 47 0.80 -4.39 1.56
N ARG A 48 0.18 -4.66 2.71
CA ARG A 48 -1.22 -4.27 2.98
C ARG A 48 -1.41 -2.75 3.01
N ILE A 49 -0.45 -1.99 3.56
CA ILE A 49 -0.47 -0.52 3.52
C ILE A 49 -0.42 -0.02 2.07
N ILE A 50 0.47 -0.59 1.26
CA ILE A 50 0.58 -0.24 -0.17
C ILE A 50 -0.74 -0.50 -0.90
N GLN A 51 -1.32 -1.69 -0.73
CA GLN A 51 -2.59 -2.07 -1.35
C GLN A 51 -3.74 -1.14 -0.93
N HIS A 52 -3.81 -0.80 0.37
CA HIS A 52 -4.80 0.16 0.88
C HIS A 52 -4.64 1.52 0.18
N ASN A 53 -3.43 2.06 0.15
CA ASN A 53 -3.17 3.36 -0.45
C ASN A 53 -3.48 3.39 -1.96
N ILE A 54 -3.14 2.34 -2.71
CA ILE A 54 -3.51 2.23 -4.13
C ILE A 54 -5.03 2.23 -4.30
N ARG A 55 -5.77 1.51 -3.44
CA ARG A 55 -7.25 1.49 -3.46
C ARG A 55 -7.85 2.87 -3.20
N ILE A 56 -7.28 3.62 -2.25
CA ILE A 56 -7.68 5.00 -1.98
C ILE A 56 -7.43 5.87 -3.22
N VAL A 57 -6.24 5.80 -3.82
CA VAL A 57 -5.93 6.57 -5.04
C VAL A 57 -6.87 6.22 -6.19
N ALA A 58 -7.18 4.93 -6.39
CA ALA A 58 -8.12 4.49 -7.42
C ALA A 58 -9.54 5.05 -7.21
N THR A 59 -9.93 5.33 -5.97
CA THR A 59 -11.24 5.90 -5.64
C THR A 59 -11.31 7.40 -5.96
N TYR A 60 -10.22 8.14 -5.73
CA TYR A 60 -10.21 9.60 -5.84
C TYR A 60 -9.66 10.12 -7.19
N TYR A 61 -8.83 9.34 -7.89
CA TYR A 61 -8.20 9.74 -9.14
C TYR A 61 -8.69 8.89 -10.30
N LYS A 62 -9.11 9.54 -11.40
CA LYS A 62 -9.36 8.84 -12.68
C LYS A 62 -8.06 8.47 -13.40
N GLN A 63 -7.03 9.30 -13.25
CA GLN A 63 -5.74 9.11 -13.91
C GLN A 63 -4.63 9.72 -13.05
N ILE A 64 -3.49 9.04 -12.96
CA ILE A 64 -2.29 9.54 -12.29
C ILE A 64 -1.02 9.08 -13.02
N GLN A 65 0.04 9.89 -12.98
CA GLN A 65 1.35 9.45 -13.45
C GLN A 65 1.95 8.45 -12.46
N LEU A 66 2.53 7.36 -12.98
CA LEU A 66 3.15 6.30 -12.19
C LEU A 66 4.23 6.87 -11.25
N GLY A 67 5.09 7.75 -11.77
CA GLY A 67 6.14 8.40 -10.97
C GLY A 67 5.59 9.28 -9.84
N ARG A 68 4.46 9.97 -10.07
CA ARG A 68 3.82 10.77 -9.01
C ARG A 68 3.21 9.89 -7.91
N LEU A 69 2.57 8.79 -8.30
CA LEU A 69 2.04 7.82 -7.35
C LEU A 69 3.16 7.15 -6.55
N ALA A 70 4.27 6.80 -7.21
CA ALA A 70 5.46 6.24 -6.58
C ALA A 70 6.05 7.18 -5.51
N GLN A 71 6.19 8.47 -5.83
CA GLN A 71 6.61 9.49 -4.87
C GLN A 71 5.66 9.61 -3.66
N LEU A 72 4.36 9.59 -3.90
CA LEU A 72 3.35 9.73 -2.85
C LEU A 72 3.35 8.52 -1.89
N LEU A 73 3.65 7.33 -2.40
CA LEU A 73 3.74 6.10 -1.61
C LEU A 73 5.16 5.80 -1.11
N GLN A 74 6.15 6.63 -1.48
CA GLN A 74 7.57 6.40 -1.19
C GLN A 74 8.06 5.02 -1.65
N LEU A 75 7.65 4.62 -2.85
CA LEU A 75 8.03 3.35 -3.48
C LEU A 75 8.80 3.60 -4.77
N GLU A 76 9.60 2.62 -5.18
CA GLU A 76 10.17 2.60 -6.52
C GLU A 76 9.07 2.40 -7.58
N PRO A 77 9.13 3.10 -8.73
CA PRO A 77 8.12 3.00 -9.78
C PRO A 77 7.90 1.57 -10.28
N GLU A 78 8.98 0.79 -10.39
CA GLU A 78 8.92 -0.62 -10.82
C GLU A 78 8.19 -1.51 -9.81
N ARG A 79 8.41 -1.28 -8.51
CA ARG A 79 7.71 -2.01 -7.44
C ARG A 79 6.24 -1.65 -7.42
N LEU A 80 5.93 -0.36 -7.56
CA LEU A 80 4.55 0.11 -7.63
C LEU A 80 3.80 -0.51 -8.82
N GLU A 81 4.43 -0.54 -10.00
CA GLU A 81 3.80 -1.13 -11.19
C GLU A 81 3.43 -2.60 -10.97
N LYS A 82 4.34 -3.38 -10.35
CA LYS A 82 4.09 -4.79 -10.01
C LYS A 82 2.92 -4.94 -9.02
N GLU A 83 2.85 -4.11 -7.98
CA GLU A 83 1.74 -4.17 -7.02
C GLU A 83 0.41 -3.79 -7.67
N VAL A 84 0.37 -2.75 -8.52
CA VAL A 84 -0.84 -2.38 -9.27
C VAL A 84 -1.26 -3.54 -10.18
N ALA A 85 -0.34 -4.14 -10.92
CA ALA A 85 -0.62 -5.29 -11.79
C ALA A 85 -1.14 -6.51 -11.00
N ALA A 86 -0.58 -6.79 -9.83
CA ALA A 86 -1.04 -7.85 -8.94
C ALA A 86 -2.45 -7.58 -8.43
N MET A 87 -2.74 -6.35 -7.98
CA MET A 87 -4.07 -5.97 -7.51
C MET A 87 -5.14 -5.99 -8.62
N VAL A 88 -4.78 -5.67 -9.87
CA VAL A 88 -5.68 -5.81 -11.02
C VAL A 88 -5.95 -7.29 -11.31
N SER A 89 -4.90 -8.13 -11.27
CA SER A 89 -5.02 -9.58 -11.49
C SER A 89 -5.89 -10.26 -10.42
N ASP A 90 -5.80 -9.81 -9.17
CA ASP A 90 -6.62 -10.27 -8.04
C ASP A 90 -8.06 -9.73 -8.07
N GLY A 91 -8.37 -8.79 -8.98
CA GLY A 91 -9.69 -8.15 -9.07
C GLY A 91 -9.96 -7.12 -7.97
N ALA A 92 -8.96 -6.72 -7.19
CA ALA A 92 -9.09 -5.77 -6.09
C ALA A 92 -9.32 -4.32 -6.58
N ILE A 93 -8.83 -3.99 -7.78
CA ILE A 93 -9.02 -2.69 -8.44
C ILE A 93 -9.17 -2.88 -9.95
N TYR A 94 -9.85 -1.94 -10.61
CA TYR A 94 -9.85 -1.85 -12.07
C TYR A 94 -8.93 -0.71 -12.53
N ALA A 95 -7.82 -1.07 -13.17
CA ALA A 95 -6.85 -0.11 -13.67
C ALA A 95 -6.21 -0.57 -14.98
N LYS A 96 -5.79 0.39 -15.80
CA LYS A 96 -5.02 0.16 -17.03
C LYS A 96 -3.75 1.01 -17.01
N ILE A 97 -2.61 0.39 -17.31
CA ILE A 97 -1.30 1.03 -17.31
C ILE A 97 -0.87 1.29 -18.76
N ASP A 98 -0.62 2.56 -19.10
CA ASP A 98 0.06 2.97 -20.33
C ASP A 98 1.56 3.12 -20.00
N ARG A 99 2.34 2.05 -20.23
CA ARG A 99 3.78 2.01 -19.88
C ARG A 99 4.61 3.04 -20.65
N PRO A 100 4.46 3.21 -21.98
CA PRO A 100 5.22 4.24 -22.72
C PRO A 100 4.99 5.66 -22.19
N LYS A 101 3.76 5.97 -21.73
CA LYS A 101 3.44 7.29 -21.17
C LYS A 101 3.62 7.39 -19.65
N ASN A 102 3.92 6.28 -18.97
CA ASN A 102 3.97 6.18 -17.51
C ASN A 102 2.70 6.69 -16.82
N VAL A 103 1.53 6.34 -17.35
CA VAL A 103 0.22 6.78 -16.83
C VAL A 103 -0.62 5.57 -16.41
N ILE A 104 -1.24 5.66 -15.23
CA ILE A 104 -2.27 4.72 -14.78
C ILE A 104 -3.63 5.39 -14.91
N ARG A 105 -4.59 4.69 -15.52
CA ARG A 105 -6.01 5.07 -15.56
C ARG A 105 -6.82 4.10 -14.71
N PHE A 106 -7.57 4.63 -13.77
CA PHE A 106 -8.55 3.90 -12.97
C PHE A 106 -9.93 4.10 -13.61
N SER A 107 -10.78 3.07 -13.63
CA SER A 107 -12.16 3.19 -14.15
C SER A 107 -13.20 2.91 -13.08
#